data_AF-A0A2N2T112-F1
#
_entry.id   AF-A0A2N2T112-F1
#
_cell.length_a   1.000
_cell.length_b   1.000
_cell.length_c   1.000
_cell.angle_alpha   90.00
_cell.angle_beta   90.00
_cell.angle_gamma   90.00
#
_symmetry.space_group_name_H-M   'P 1'
#
loop_
_entity.id
_entity.type
_entity.pdbx_description
1 polymer ?
#
loop_
_entity_poly.entity_id
_entity_poly.type
_entity_poly.pdbx_seq_one_letter_code
_entity_poly.pdbx_strand_id
1 'polypeptide(L)' 'MAKRSYPLAKVYGLLEPGPVVLVTTARKGQANIMT' A
#
# COMPACT_ATOMS: atom_id res chain seq x y z
N MET A 1 9.15 -3.87 -11.00
CA MET A 1 7.75 -4.08 -11.43
C MET A 1 7.08 -2.74 -11.66
N ALA A 2 6.36 -2.57 -12.77
CA ALA A 2 5.55 -1.37 -12.98
C ALA A 2 4.28 -1.46 -12.12
N LYS A 3 3.93 -0.35 -11.46
CA LYS A 3 2.62 -0.21 -10.79
C LYS A 3 1.53 -0.23 -11.86
N ARG A 4 0.45 -0.98 -11.62
CA ARG A 4 -0.72 -1.03 -12.49
C ARG A 4 -1.92 -0.51 -11.73
N SER A 5 -2.79 0.24 -12.40
CA SER A 5 -4.07 0.67 -11.83
C SER A 5 -4.92 -0.56 -11.50
N TYR A 6 -5.54 -0.57 -10.32
CA TYR A 6 -6.40 -1.64 -9.85
C TYR A 6 -7.79 -1.05 -9.52
N PRO A 7 -8.89 -1.72 -9.87
CA PRO A 7 -10.23 -1.19 -9.60
C PRO A 7 -10.47 -0.99 -8.11
N LEU A 8 -10.90 0.22 -7.70
CA LEU A 8 -11.14 0.55 -6.29
C LEU A 8 -12.13 -0.44 -5.63
N ALA A 9 -13.17 -0.84 -6.36
CA ALA A 9 -14.16 -1.80 -5.91
C ALA A 9 -13.61 -3.20 -5.57
N LYS A 10 -12.36 -3.51 -5.96
CA LYS A 10 -11.72 -4.82 -5.72
C LYS A 10 -10.62 -4.78 -4.65
N VAL A 11 -10.28 -3.61 -4.10
CA VAL A 11 -9.08 -3.41 -3.23
C VAL A 11 -9.09 -4.30 -1.98
N TYR A 12 -10.25 -4.61 -1.41
CA TYR A 12 -10.34 -5.47 -0.22
C TYR A 12 -9.72 -6.85 -0.43
N GLY A 13 -9.79 -7.42 -1.64
CA GLY A 13 -9.15 -8.71 -1.93
C GLY A 13 -7.62 -8.68 -1.89
N LEU A 14 -6.99 -7.51 -1.87
CA LEU A 14 -5.54 -7.36 -1.65
C LEU A 14 -5.19 -7.28 -0.15
N LEU A 15 -6.16 -6.98 0.71
CA LEU A 15 -5.99 -6.81 2.14
C LEU A 15 -6.51 -8.00 2.95
N GLU A 16 -7.32 -8.87 2.36
CA GLU A 16 -7.80 -10.10 2.99
C GLU A 16 -6.86 -11.28 2.64
N PRO A 17 -6.49 -12.15 3.60
CA PRO A 17 -7.03 -12.31 4.97
C PRO A 17 -6.46 -11.33 6.03
N GLY A 18 -5.59 -10.42 5.64
CA GLY A 18 -4.84 -9.51 6.53
C GLY A 18 -3.34 -9.74 6.43
N PRO A 19 -2.72 -9.59 5.24
CA PRO A 19 -1.28 -9.77 5.10
C PRO A 19 -0.53 -8.68 5.85
N VAL A 20 0.71 -8.97 6.25
CA VAL A 20 1.64 -7.93 6.69
C VAL A 20 2.00 -7.07 5.47
N VAL A 21 1.86 -5.75 5.62
CA VAL A 21 2.11 -4.78 4.56
C VAL A 21 3.21 -3.81 4.97
N LEU A 22 3.70 -3.01 4.03
CA LEU A 22 4.51 -1.84 4.34
C LEU A 22 3.66 -0.59 4.22
N VAL A 23 3.61 0.21 5.27
CA VAL A 23 2.97 1.52 5.26
C VAL A 23 4.04 2.57 5.01
N THR A 24 3.82 3.43 4.01
CA THR A 24 4.74 4.51 3.67
C THR A 24 4.08 5.86 3.95
N THR A 25 4.83 6.78 4.57
CA THR A 25 4.41 8.17 4.75
C THR A 25 5.50 9.10 4.23
N ALA A 26 5.13 10.34 3.92
CA ALA A 26 6.10 11.36 3.50
C ALA A 26 5.76 12.70 4.17
N ARG A 27 6.75 13.32 4.81
CA ARG A 27 6.60 14.65 5.43
C ARG A 27 7.87 15.46 5.24
N LYS A 28 7.72 16.69 4.71
CA LYS A 28 8.85 17.60 4.43
C LYS A 28 9.96 16.94 3.59
N GLY A 29 9.59 16.20 2.55
CA GLY A 29 10.53 15.48 1.69
C GLY A 29 11.17 14.23 2.31
N GLN A 30 10.87 13.91 3.57
CA GLN A 30 11.36 12.70 4.24
C GLN A 30 10.33 11.59 4.15
N ALA A 31 10.73 10.45 3.58
CA ALA A 31 9.93 9.24 3.54
C ALA A 31 10.14 8.40 4.82
N ASN A 32 9.08 7.75 5.29
CA ASN A 32 9.12 6.77 6.36
C ASN A 32 8.43 5.48 5.91
N ILE A 33 8.94 4.34 6.38
CA ILE A 33 8.42 3.01 6.06
C ILE A 33 8.27 2.24 7.38
N MET A 34 7.11 1.62 7.59
CA MET A 34 6.82 0.76 8.73
C MET A 34 6.10 -0.52 8.28
N THR A 35 6.22 -1.57 9.09
CA THR A 35 5.48 -2.83 8.93
C THR A 35 4.17 -2.78 9.69
#